data_AF-A0A167LWS7-F1
#
_entry.id   AF-A0A167LWS7-F1
#
_cell.length_a   1.000
_cell.length_b   1.000
_cell.length_c   1.000
_cell.angle_alpha   90.00
_cell.angle_beta   90.00
_cell.angle_gamma   90.00
#
_symmetry.space_group_name_H-M   'P 1'
#
loop_
_entity.id
_entity.type
_entity.pdbx_description
1 polymer ?
#
loop_
_entity_poly.entity_id
_entity_poly.type
_entity_poly.pdbx_seq_one_letter_code
_entity_poly.pdbx_strand_id
1 'polypeptide(L)'
;MHALPVRTMLGNADRLLLLPAYAPYGRLDGRGTRYLRSAVIHLYRSISAITDQAELQAFETERRNYMSKVEESTVQIRMFIQNEFNENQREFDLRIGEHNNDFAARLVSLGHDTQDIHGLSDFSRRVLKKPLNACNWETVRLKLEEFVNSNKKRRLEAIYVPRNTRKLRDLFTQMFGNLPSPLAKNTFLPVLDFLQLPTVKSFIDSFASEEEFDMAVTSAFPAITQEVEAFCARMRADLVDVWIAGNGGDLTEAAKKDDTWRSSFLSLAQTVFVLDGHGSLLHYSTLFKRRILSSAAIDTSSAAIDSAAINRFNAHPNLSHNWEFYLERIQYSHAFFKLMRKTLRTYDLLGSGTIPFSELEERRDCQWMDTFCDLMNNDDGAETSDDEMD
;
A
#
# COMPACT_ATOMS: atom_id res chain seq x y z
N MET A 1 -17.19 -42.48 49.61
CA MET A 1 -16.44 -43.66 49.09
C MET A 1 -15.28 -43.16 48.24
N HIS A 2 -14.07 -43.13 48.79
CA HIS A 2 -12.88 -42.71 48.06
C HIS A 2 -12.54 -43.75 46.98
N ALA A 3 -12.42 -43.31 45.72
CA ALA A 3 -11.97 -44.15 44.63
C ALA A 3 -10.49 -44.48 44.84
N LEU A 4 -10.19 -45.71 45.25
CA LEU A 4 -8.83 -46.22 45.19
C LEU A 4 -8.38 -46.22 43.72
N PRO A 5 -7.22 -45.63 43.39
CA PRO A 5 -6.70 -45.61 42.02
C PRO A 5 -6.50 -47.05 41.51
N VAL A 6 -6.87 -47.35 40.27
CA VAL A 6 -6.78 -48.70 39.67
C VAL A 6 -5.39 -49.35 39.83
N ARG A 7 -4.33 -48.54 39.98
CA ARG A 7 -2.97 -48.98 40.31
C ARG A 7 -2.85 -49.72 41.64
N THR A 8 -3.60 -49.35 42.69
CA THR A 8 -3.49 -49.99 44.01
C THR A 8 -4.22 -51.34 44.10
N MET A 9 -5.19 -51.63 43.22
CA MET A 9 -5.88 -52.93 43.23
C MET A 9 -5.10 -54.08 42.57
N LEU A 10 -4.10 -53.78 41.73
CA LEU A 10 -3.47 -54.80 40.87
C LEU A 10 -2.02 -55.15 41.22
N GLY A 11 -1.43 -54.53 42.24
CA GLY A 11 -0.12 -54.91 42.81
C GLY A 11 1.10 -54.75 41.89
N ASN A 12 0.92 -54.65 40.58
CA ASN A 12 1.97 -54.41 39.60
C ASN A 12 1.38 -53.67 38.39
N ALA A 13 1.97 -52.52 38.04
CA ALA A 13 1.57 -51.71 36.90
C ALA A 13 1.70 -52.46 35.55
N ASP A 14 2.55 -53.48 35.50
CA ASP A 14 2.80 -54.30 34.31
C ASP A 14 1.57 -55.12 33.86
N ARG A 15 0.65 -55.44 34.79
CA ARG A 15 -0.57 -56.19 34.46
C ARG A 15 -1.62 -55.33 33.72
N LEU A 16 -1.50 -54.00 33.77
CA LEU A 16 -2.36 -53.05 33.08
C LEU A 16 -1.91 -52.76 31.65
N LEU A 17 -0.62 -52.92 31.33
CA LEU A 17 -0.07 -52.81 29.97
C LEU A 17 -0.57 -53.92 29.02
N LEU A 18 -1.23 -54.94 29.57
CA LEU A 18 -1.66 -56.15 28.85
C LEU A 18 -3.17 -56.17 28.55
N LEU A 19 -3.79 -54.99 28.42
CA LEU A 19 -5.19 -54.82 27.99
C LEU A 19 -5.21 -54.14 26.61
N PRO A 20 -5.92 -54.69 25.60
CA PRO A 20 -5.86 -54.20 24.22
C PRO A 20 -6.21 -52.73 24.03
N ALA A 21 -6.94 -52.13 24.98
CA ALA A 21 -7.40 -50.74 24.95
C ALA A 21 -6.68 -49.81 25.94
N TYR A 22 -5.71 -50.30 26.72
CA TYR A 22 -4.92 -49.46 27.61
C TYR A 22 -3.75 -48.84 26.84
N ALA A 23 -3.97 -47.64 26.29
CA ALA A 23 -2.89 -46.82 25.73
C ALA A 23 -2.31 -45.96 26.86
N PRO A 24 -1.07 -46.21 27.36
CA PRO A 24 -0.49 -45.45 28.47
C PRO A 24 -0.31 -43.95 28.18
N TYR A 25 -0.46 -43.53 26.92
CA TYR A 25 -0.24 -42.15 26.45
C TYR A 25 -1.46 -41.51 25.74
N GLY A 26 -2.61 -42.19 25.67
CA GLY A 26 -3.82 -41.67 25.00
C GLY A 26 -4.88 -41.21 26.00
N ARG A 27 -5.44 -40.00 25.83
CA ARG A 27 -6.66 -39.59 26.55
C ARG A 27 -7.84 -40.39 26.03
N LEU A 28 -8.22 -41.45 26.75
CA LEU A 28 -9.49 -42.14 26.54
C LEU A 28 -10.64 -41.21 26.93
N ASP A 29 -11.65 -41.12 26.08
CA ASP A 29 -12.89 -40.41 26.39
C ASP A 29 -13.67 -41.11 27.54
N GLY A 30 -14.58 -40.38 28.18
CA GLY A 30 -15.27 -40.83 29.39
C GLY A 30 -16.14 -42.10 29.23
N ARG A 31 -16.44 -42.50 27.98
CA ARG A 31 -17.14 -43.75 27.67
C ARG A 31 -16.16 -44.92 27.58
N GLY A 32 -15.02 -44.77 26.88
CA GLY A 32 -13.99 -45.81 26.80
C GLY A 32 -13.43 -46.21 28.17
N THR A 33 -13.31 -45.25 29.11
CA THR A 33 -12.81 -45.52 30.47
C THR A 33 -13.72 -46.43 31.30
N ARG A 34 -15.05 -46.38 31.10
CA ARG A 34 -16.01 -47.20 31.86
C ARG A 34 -15.96 -48.67 31.47
N TYR A 35 -15.89 -48.96 30.18
CA TYR A 35 -15.80 -50.33 29.67
C TYR A 35 -14.47 -51.00 30.08
N LEU A 36 -13.36 -50.26 29.96
CA LEU A 36 -12.05 -50.73 30.43
C LEU A 36 -12.08 -51.06 31.92
N ARG A 37 -12.63 -50.19 32.77
CA ARG A 37 -12.69 -50.42 34.22
C ARG A 37 -13.47 -51.69 34.58
N SER A 38 -14.62 -51.92 33.95
CA SER A 38 -15.42 -53.12 34.20
C SER A 38 -14.69 -54.40 33.78
N ALA A 39 -14.07 -54.41 32.60
CA ALA A 39 -13.30 -55.53 32.10
C ALA A 39 -12.05 -55.81 32.96
N VAL A 40 -11.34 -54.77 33.43
CA VAL A 40 -10.19 -54.89 34.35
C VAL A 40 -10.61 -55.55 35.65
N ILE A 41 -11.72 -55.11 36.25
CA ILE A 41 -12.23 -55.66 37.51
C ILE A 41 -12.66 -57.12 37.32
N HIS A 42 -13.31 -57.44 36.20
CA HIS A 42 -13.69 -58.82 35.90
C HIS A 42 -12.46 -59.72 35.74
N LEU A 43 -11.47 -59.27 34.97
CA LEU A 43 -10.22 -60.00 34.78
C LEU A 43 -9.48 -60.23 36.10
N TYR A 44 -9.40 -59.22 36.95
CA TYR A 44 -8.81 -59.35 38.28
C TYR A 44 -9.54 -60.41 39.12
N ARG A 45 -10.88 -60.35 39.18
CA ARG A 45 -11.68 -61.33 39.91
C ARG A 45 -11.51 -62.75 39.37
N SER A 46 -11.48 -62.91 38.05
CA SER A 46 -11.22 -64.21 37.41
C SER A 46 -9.85 -64.76 37.77
N ILE A 47 -8.81 -63.93 37.78
CA ILE A 47 -7.45 -64.34 38.18
C ILE A 47 -7.40 -64.71 39.66
N SER A 48 -8.02 -63.91 40.54
CA SER A 48 -8.04 -64.16 41.98
C SER A 48 -8.86 -65.38 42.39
N ALA A 49 -9.76 -65.87 41.54
CA ALA A 49 -10.59 -67.05 41.80
C ALA A 49 -9.88 -68.38 41.47
N ILE A 50 -8.77 -68.34 40.72
CA ILE A 50 -7.99 -69.53 40.35
C ILE A 50 -7.02 -69.82 41.51
N THR A 51 -7.27 -70.89 42.26
CA THR A 51 -6.42 -71.29 43.40
C THR A 51 -5.31 -72.27 43.02
N ASP A 52 -5.46 -72.98 41.90
CA ASP A 52 -4.42 -73.89 41.38
C ASP A 52 -3.40 -73.12 40.53
N GLN A 53 -2.13 -73.26 40.90
CA GLN A 53 -1.01 -72.60 40.24
C GLN A 53 -0.81 -73.09 38.80
N ALA A 54 -1.10 -74.37 38.53
CA ALA A 54 -0.97 -74.93 37.19
C ALA A 54 -2.03 -74.36 36.23
N GLU A 55 -3.27 -74.26 36.71
CA GLU A 55 -4.39 -73.65 35.99
C GLU A 55 -4.15 -72.15 35.71
N LEU A 56 -3.59 -71.42 36.69
CA LEU A 56 -3.23 -70.02 36.53
C LEU A 56 -2.16 -69.82 35.44
N GLN A 57 -1.14 -70.69 35.39
CA GLN A 57 -0.10 -70.63 34.35
C GLN A 57 -0.65 -70.96 32.96
N ALA A 58 -1.58 -71.91 32.85
CA ALA A 58 -2.26 -72.22 31.60
C ALA A 58 -3.09 -71.02 31.10
N PHE A 59 -3.87 -70.39 31.99
CA PHE A 59 -4.65 -69.18 31.69
C PHE A 59 -3.75 -68.02 31.24
N GLU A 60 -2.64 -67.75 31.95
CA GLU A 60 -1.72 -66.68 31.56
C GLU A 60 -1.05 -66.94 30.20
N THR A 61 -0.79 -68.20 29.87
CA THR A 61 -0.21 -68.60 28.58
C THR A 61 -1.20 -68.43 27.44
N GLU A 62 -2.44 -68.90 27.62
CA GLU A 62 -3.53 -68.72 26.65
C GLU A 62 -3.82 -67.23 26.41
N ARG A 63 -3.88 -66.44 27.49
CA ARG A 63 -4.07 -65.00 27.42
C ARG A 63 -2.92 -64.31 26.68
N ARG A 64 -1.66 -64.65 26.95
CA ARG A 64 -0.50 -64.09 26.22
C ARG A 64 -0.58 -64.42 24.73
N ASN A 65 -0.95 -65.65 24.38
CA ASN A 65 -1.16 -66.06 23.00
C ASN A 65 -2.31 -65.27 22.33
N TYR A 66 -3.42 -65.06 23.04
CA TYR A 66 -4.53 -64.25 22.54
C TYR A 66 -4.13 -62.78 22.33
N MET A 67 -3.42 -62.18 23.28
CA MET A 67 -2.92 -60.81 23.16
C MET A 67 -1.97 -60.64 21.98
N SER A 68 -1.05 -61.59 21.78
CA SER A 68 -0.14 -61.59 20.63
C SER A 68 -0.92 -61.64 19.31
N LYS A 69 -1.96 -62.49 19.19
CA LYS A 69 -2.84 -62.53 18.01
C LYS A 69 -3.60 -61.21 17.79
N VAL A 70 -4.06 -60.57 18.88
CA VAL A 70 -4.75 -59.26 18.81
C VAL A 70 -3.79 -58.16 18.38
N GLU A 71 -2.57 -58.13 18.88
CA GLU A 71 -1.54 -57.18 18.46
C GLU A 71 -1.19 -57.35 16.98
N GLU A 72 -0.96 -58.59 16.54
CA GLU A 72 -0.68 -58.91 15.14
C GLU A 72 -1.84 -58.50 14.21
N SER A 73 -3.08 -58.80 14.61
CA SER A 73 -4.28 -58.37 13.88
C SER A 73 -4.44 -56.85 13.87
N THR A 74 -4.09 -56.17 14.97
CA THR A 74 -4.14 -54.71 15.07
C THR A 74 -3.13 -54.05 14.14
N VAL A 75 -1.92 -54.62 14.01
CA VAL A 75 -0.92 -54.17 13.04
C VAL A 75 -1.45 -54.33 11.62
N GLN A 76 -2.05 -55.48 11.30
CA GLN A 76 -2.66 -55.71 9.98
C GLN A 76 -3.80 -54.73 9.69
N ILE A 77 -4.68 -54.46 10.65
CA ILE A 77 -5.76 -53.47 10.50
C ILE A 77 -5.20 -52.05 10.30
N ARG A 78 -4.16 -51.66 11.05
CA ARG A 78 -3.52 -50.35 10.84
C ARG A 78 -2.85 -50.25 9.47
N MET A 79 -2.15 -51.30 9.03
CA MET A 79 -1.56 -51.35 7.70
C MET A 79 -2.63 -51.26 6.61
N PHE A 80 -3.75 -51.97 6.77
CA PHE A 80 -4.89 -51.88 5.87
C PHE A 80 -5.46 -50.46 5.79
N ILE A 81 -5.75 -49.84 6.93
CA ILE A 81 -6.26 -48.46 7.01
C ILE A 81 -5.26 -47.48 6.37
N GLN A 82 -3.96 -47.63 6.64
CA GLN A 82 -2.93 -46.76 6.08
C GLN A 82 -2.80 -46.95 4.56
N ASN A 83 -2.87 -48.19 4.08
CA ASN A 83 -2.81 -48.48 2.64
C ASN A 83 -4.03 -47.92 1.92
N GLU A 84 -5.23 -48.14 2.44
CA GLU A 84 -6.47 -47.53 1.95
C GLU A 84 -6.37 -46.00 1.92
N PHE A 85 -5.86 -45.38 3.00
CA PHE A 85 -5.68 -43.93 3.04
C PHE A 85 -4.68 -43.45 1.97
N ASN A 86 -3.56 -44.16 1.80
CA ASN A 86 -2.55 -43.82 0.80
C ASN A 86 -3.06 -44.01 -0.63
N GLU A 87 -3.85 -45.06 -0.90
CA GLU A 87 -4.47 -45.31 -2.20
C GLU A 87 -5.50 -44.23 -2.53
N ASN A 88 -6.39 -43.91 -1.59
CA ASN A 88 -7.35 -42.83 -1.74
C ASN A 88 -6.66 -41.46 -1.96
N GLN A 89 -5.56 -41.19 -1.28
CA GLN A 89 -4.78 -39.97 -1.47
C GLN A 89 -4.12 -39.91 -2.85
N ARG A 90 -3.56 -41.04 -3.34
CA ARG A 90 -2.99 -41.12 -4.69
C ARG A 90 -4.04 -40.93 -5.76
N GLU A 91 -5.20 -41.56 -5.61
CA GLU A 91 -6.32 -41.40 -6.54
C GLU A 91 -6.81 -39.96 -6.56
N PHE A 92 -6.90 -39.32 -5.39
CA PHE A 92 -7.23 -37.91 -5.27
C PHE A 92 -6.22 -37.01 -5.99
N ASP A 93 -4.92 -37.24 -5.79
CA ASP A 93 -3.85 -36.47 -6.43
C ASP A 93 -3.87 -36.65 -7.97
N LEU A 94 -4.13 -37.87 -8.45
CA LEU A 94 -4.29 -38.17 -9.88
C LEU A 94 -5.46 -37.39 -10.49
N ARG A 95 -6.65 -37.48 -9.88
CA ARG A 95 -7.84 -36.77 -10.37
C ARG A 95 -7.65 -35.24 -10.37
N ILE A 96 -7.01 -34.69 -9.34
CA ILE A 96 -6.66 -33.26 -9.31
C ILE A 96 -5.68 -32.93 -10.44
N GLY A 97 -4.68 -33.78 -10.68
CA GLY A 97 -3.73 -33.62 -11.78
C GLY A 97 -4.42 -33.57 -13.13
N GLU A 98 -5.31 -34.51 -13.41
CA GLU A 98 -6.10 -34.57 -14.65
C GLU A 98 -6.96 -33.32 -14.84
N HIS A 99 -7.72 -32.92 -13.81
CA HIS A 99 -8.55 -31.72 -13.87
C HIS A 99 -7.74 -30.43 -14.05
N ASN A 100 -6.59 -30.32 -13.40
CA ASN A 100 -5.69 -29.18 -13.57
C ASN A 100 -5.11 -29.13 -14.98
N ASN A 101 -4.75 -30.29 -15.55
CA ASN A 101 -4.23 -30.37 -16.91
C ASN A 101 -5.30 -30.00 -17.94
N ASP A 102 -6.53 -30.49 -17.78
CA ASP A 102 -7.67 -30.13 -18.63
C ASP A 102 -7.97 -28.61 -18.54
N PHE A 103 -8.00 -28.07 -17.33
CA PHE A 103 -8.20 -26.64 -17.12
C PHE A 103 -7.06 -25.79 -17.71
N ALA A 104 -5.81 -26.19 -17.51
CA ALA A 104 -4.64 -25.52 -18.08
C ALA A 104 -4.67 -25.57 -19.62
N ALA A 105 -4.98 -26.72 -20.22
CA ALA A 105 -5.09 -26.87 -21.66
C ALA A 105 -6.18 -25.96 -22.24
N ARG A 106 -7.32 -25.84 -21.54
CA ARG A 106 -8.39 -24.90 -21.91
C ARG A 106 -7.96 -23.44 -21.80
N LEU A 107 -7.21 -23.07 -20.77
CA LEU A 107 -6.70 -21.70 -20.65
C LEU A 107 -5.71 -21.36 -21.75
N VAL A 108 -4.84 -22.29 -22.10
CA VAL A 108 -3.92 -22.13 -23.24
C VAL A 108 -4.71 -21.98 -24.55
N SER A 109 -5.77 -22.78 -24.76
CA SER A 109 -6.60 -22.64 -25.97
C SER A 109 -7.40 -21.34 -26.03
N LEU A 110 -7.68 -20.73 -24.87
CA LEU A 110 -8.25 -19.38 -24.74
C LEU A 110 -7.20 -18.26 -24.85
N GLY A 111 -5.93 -18.60 -25.07
CA GLY A 111 -4.84 -17.64 -25.29
C GLY A 111 -4.19 -17.10 -24.01
N HIS A 112 -4.34 -17.78 -22.87
CA HIS A 112 -3.57 -17.45 -21.66
C HIS A 112 -2.12 -17.90 -21.79
N ASP A 113 -1.20 -17.10 -21.23
CA ASP A 113 0.22 -17.41 -21.22
C ASP A 113 0.51 -18.52 -20.19
N THR A 114 1.52 -19.36 -20.45
CA THR A 114 1.93 -20.42 -19.52
C THR A 114 2.38 -19.86 -18.17
N GLN A 115 2.89 -18.62 -18.14
CA GLN A 115 3.23 -17.91 -16.90
C GLN A 115 2.01 -17.58 -16.04
N ASP A 116 0.84 -17.32 -16.65
CA ASP A 116 -0.39 -16.99 -15.92
C ASP A 116 -0.95 -18.22 -15.16
N ILE A 117 -0.66 -19.41 -15.70
CA ILE A 117 -1.10 -20.72 -15.21
C ILE A 117 -0.10 -21.29 -14.19
N HIS A 118 1.08 -20.69 -14.05
CA HIS A 118 2.09 -21.15 -13.10
C HIS A 118 1.57 -21.09 -11.66
N GLY A 119 1.73 -22.19 -10.92
CA GLY A 119 1.23 -22.32 -9.54
C GLY A 119 -0.24 -22.74 -9.40
N LEU A 120 -0.93 -23.04 -10.51
CA LEU A 120 -2.30 -23.55 -10.49
C LEU A 120 -2.42 -24.87 -9.71
N SER A 121 -1.44 -25.77 -9.81
CA SER A 121 -1.42 -27.03 -9.07
C SER A 121 -1.45 -26.83 -7.55
N ASP A 122 -0.64 -25.88 -7.08
CA ASP A 122 -0.45 -25.62 -5.65
C ASP A 122 -1.61 -24.82 -5.07
N PHE A 123 -2.21 -23.94 -5.86
CA PHE A 123 -3.45 -23.28 -5.49
C PHE A 123 -4.61 -24.28 -5.42
N SER A 124 -4.76 -25.14 -6.43
CA SER A 124 -5.81 -26.16 -6.48
C SER A 124 -5.75 -27.11 -5.29
N ARG A 125 -4.56 -27.62 -4.93
CA ARG A 125 -4.40 -28.46 -3.72
C ARG A 125 -4.76 -27.74 -2.43
N ARG A 126 -4.51 -26.43 -2.32
CA ARG A 126 -4.88 -25.65 -1.12
C ARG A 126 -6.38 -25.42 -1.01
N VAL A 127 -7.04 -25.20 -2.15
CA VAL A 127 -8.50 -25.00 -2.22
C VAL A 127 -9.24 -26.33 -2.06
N LEU A 128 -8.67 -27.43 -2.54
CA LEU A 128 -9.27 -28.76 -2.53
C LEU A 128 -8.80 -29.55 -1.30
N LYS A 129 -9.63 -29.56 -0.25
CA LYS A 129 -9.39 -30.37 0.97
C LYS A 129 -10.09 -31.73 0.96
N LYS A 130 -10.94 -32.01 -0.03
CA LYS A 130 -11.80 -33.21 -0.10
C LYS A 130 -11.99 -33.64 -1.56
N PRO A 131 -12.28 -34.94 -1.81
CA PRO A 131 -12.59 -35.45 -3.14
C PRO A 131 -13.70 -34.64 -3.82
N LEU A 132 -13.49 -34.39 -5.12
CA LEU A 132 -14.34 -33.55 -5.94
C LEU A 132 -15.62 -34.29 -6.37
N ASN A 133 -16.76 -33.66 -6.13
CA ASN A 133 -18.03 -33.99 -6.76
C ASN A 133 -18.31 -32.94 -7.85
N ALA A 134 -19.16 -33.25 -8.84
CA ALA A 134 -19.44 -32.34 -9.97
C ALA A 134 -19.83 -30.91 -9.54
N CYS A 135 -20.75 -30.74 -8.57
CA CYS A 135 -21.14 -29.42 -8.05
C CYS A 135 -20.00 -28.65 -7.34
N ASN A 136 -19.03 -29.36 -6.76
CA ASN A 136 -17.88 -28.73 -6.11
C ASN A 136 -16.89 -28.20 -7.13
N TRP A 137 -16.79 -28.86 -8.31
CA TRP A 137 -15.86 -28.47 -9.36
C TRP A 137 -16.19 -27.11 -9.97
N GLU A 138 -17.46 -26.79 -10.20
CA GLU A 138 -17.86 -25.47 -10.71
C GLU A 138 -17.45 -24.34 -9.77
N THR A 139 -17.61 -24.54 -8.46
CA THR A 139 -17.19 -23.57 -7.44
C THR A 139 -15.67 -23.39 -7.41
N VAL A 140 -14.93 -24.49 -7.57
CA VAL A 140 -13.46 -24.48 -7.61
C VAL A 140 -12.97 -23.81 -8.88
N ARG A 141 -13.63 -24.07 -10.01
CA ARG A 141 -13.33 -23.47 -11.31
C ARG A 141 -13.39 -21.95 -11.26
N LEU A 142 -14.43 -21.35 -10.67
CA LEU A 142 -14.53 -19.89 -10.54
C LEU A 142 -13.33 -19.31 -9.79
N LYS A 143 -12.91 -19.96 -8.69
CA LYS A 143 -11.72 -19.54 -7.91
C LYS A 143 -10.42 -19.70 -8.70
N LEU A 144 -10.34 -20.72 -9.55
CA LEU A 144 -9.19 -20.92 -10.44
C LEU A 144 -9.14 -19.85 -11.53
N GLU A 145 -10.28 -19.51 -12.13
CA GLU A 145 -10.39 -18.41 -13.11
C GLU A 145 -10.01 -17.07 -12.46
N GLU A 146 -10.49 -16.77 -11.25
CA GLU A 146 -10.08 -15.60 -10.47
C GLU A 146 -8.58 -15.56 -10.20
N PHE A 147 -7.99 -16.69 -9.81
CA PHE A 147 -6.55 -16.82 -9.56
C PHE A 147 -5.73 -16.52 -10.83
N VAL A 148 -6.09 -17.14 -11.96
CA VAL A 148 -5.41 -16.95 -13.24
C VAL A 148 -5.57 -15.52 -13.75
N ASN A 149 -6.77 -14.94 -13.65
CA ASN A 149 -7.00 -13.55 -14.01
C ASN A 149 -6.20 -12.59 -13.14
N SER A 150 -6.05 -12.90 -11.85
CA SER A 150 -5.21 -12.12 -10.93
C SER A 150 -3.72 -12.20 -11.30
N ASN A 151 -3.22 -13.39 -11.65
CA ASN A 151 -1.84 -13.55 -12.12
C ASN A 151 -1.59 -12.81 -13.44
N LYS A 152 -2.49 -12.96 -14.41
CA LYS A 152 -2.45 -12.24 -15.68
C LYS A 152 -2.43 -10.73 -15.46
N LYS A 153 -3.33 -10.22 -14.62
CA LYS A 153 -3.38 -8.80 -14.27
C LYS A 153 -2.06 -8.33 -13.66
N ARG A 154 -1.51 -9.03 -12.67
CA ARG A 154 -0.21 -8.70 -12.05
C ARG A 154 0.94 -8.69 -13.04
N ARG A 155 0.99 -9.67 -13.95
CA ARG A 155 2.03 -9.75 -14.98
C ARG A 155 1.92 -8.57 -15.94
N LEU A 156 0.71 -8.27 -16.42
CA LEU A 156 0.47 -7.13 -17.29
C LEU A 156 0.80 -5.81 -16.57
N GLU A 157 0.37 -5.62 -15.32
CA GLU A 157 0.73 -4.45 -14.53
C GLU A 157 2.25 -4.29 -14.39
N ALA A 158 2.98 -5.37 -14.09
CA ALA A 158 4.44 -5.34 -13.96
C ALA A 158 5.17 -4.93 -15.25
N ILE A 159 4.59 -5.19 -16.42
CA ILE A 159 5.17 -4.84 -17.73
C ILE A 159 4.72 -3.43 -18.16
N TYR A 160 3.42 -3.19 -18.12
CA TYR A 160 2.78 -2.02 -18.74
C TYR A 160 2.81 -0.79 -17.84
N VAL A 161 2.61 -0.92 -16.51
CA VAL A 161 2.57 0.25 -15.61
C VAL A 161 3.89 1.02 -15.60
N PRO A 162 5.09 0.38 -15.49
CA PRO A 162 6.35 1.11 -15.56
C PRO A 162 6.59 1.77 -16.92
N ARG A 163 6.25 1.07 -18.02
CA ARG A 163 6.34 1.60 -19.39
C ARG A 163 5.47 2.85 -19.56
N ASN A 164 4.19 2.75 -19.20
CA ASN A 164 3.19 3.81 -19.33
C ASN A 164 3.58 5.00 -18.44
N THR A 165 3.94 4.75 -17.18
CA THR A 165 4.41 5.80 -16.25
C THR A 165 5.60 6.56 -16.80
N ARG A 166 6.59 5.87 -17.39
CA ARG A 166 7.73 6.51 -18.03
C ARG A 166 7.28 7.41 -19.19
N LYS A 167 6.49 6.89 -20.13
CA LYS A 167 6.00 7.66 -21.28
C LYS A 167 5.19 8.89 -20.88
N LEU A 168 4.35 8.77 -19.85
CA LEU A 168 3.56 9.89 -19.34
C LEU A 168 4.43 10.93 -18.62
N ARG A 169 5.53 10.52 -17.97
CA ARG A 169 6.55 11.46 -17.44
C ARG A 169 7.31 12.17 -18.56
N ASP A 170 7.58 11.49 -19.67
CA ASP A 170 8.19 12.11 -20.85
C ASP A 170 7.24 13.15 -21.45
N LEU A 171 5.93 12.82 -21.54
CA LEU A 171 4.89 13.77 -21.95
C LEU A 171 4.82 14.98 -21.01
N PHE A 172 4.85 14.77 -19.70
CA PHE A 172 4.92 15.86 -18.72
C PHE A 172 6.12 16.77 -18.97
N THR A 173 7.30 16.17 -19.19
CA THR A 173 8.54 16.92 -19.47
C THR A 173 8.44 17.72 -20.76
N GLN A 174 7.81 17.16 -21.79
CA GLN A 174 7.54 17.85 -23.05
C GLN A 174 6.59 19.03 -22.85
N MET A 175 5.47 18.83 -22.16
CA MET A 175 4.51 19.90 -21.85
C MET A 175 5.18 21.03 -21.06
N PHE A 176 5.93 20.68 -20.02
CA PHE A 176 6.70 21.62 -19.21
C PHE A 176 7.75 22.39 -20.04
N GLY A 177 8.48 21.69 -20.91
CA GLY A 177 9.49 22.27 -21.79
C GLY A 177 8.90 23.33 -22.74
N ASN A 178 7.69 23.07 -23.23
CA ASN A 178 6.94 23.91 -24.17
C ASN A 178 6.27 25.13 -23.52
N LEU A 179 6.30 25.27 -22.19
CA LEU A 179 5.70 26.43 -21.53
C LEU A 179 6.41 27.74 -21.93
N PRO A 180 5.64 28.80 -22.27
CA PRO A 180 6.18 29.97 -22.95
C PRO A 180 6.93 30.94 -22.01
N SER A 181 6.69 30.89 -20.71
CA SER A 181 7.23 31.86 -19.75
C SER A 181 7.82 31.20 -18.49
N PRO A 182 8.76 31.88 -17.80
CA PRO A 182 9.25 31.43 -16.50
C PRO A 182 8.13 31.32 -15.45
N LEU A 183 7.15 32.23 -15.47
CA LEU A 183 5.98 32.18 -14.59
C LEU A 183 5.20 30.88 -14.79
N ALA A 184 4.90 30.54 -16.04
CA ALA A 184 4.18 29.31 -16.37
C ALA A 184 4.97 28.07 -15.89
N LYS A 185 6.29 28.07 -16.03
CA LYS A 185 7.15 26.98 -15.53
C LYS A 185 7.14 26.87 -14.00
N ASN A 186 7.27 27.99 -13.30
CA ASN A 186 7.33 27.99 -11.82
C ASN A 186 5.99 27.68 -11.15
N THR A 187 4.90 27.72 -11.91
CA THR A 187 3.52 27.49 -11.44
C THR A 187 2.86 26.28 -12.09
N PHE A 188 3.63 25.51 -12.85
CA PHE A 188 3.16 24.25 -13.43
C PHE A 188 3.00 23.19 -12.34
N LEU A 189 1.99 22.35 -12.47
CA LEU A 189 1.69 21.30 -11.49
C LEU A 189 2.87 20.33 -11.27
N PRO A 190 3.03 19.76 -10.06
CA PRO A 190 4.00 18.71 -9.80
C PRO A 190 3.74 17.45 -10.65
N VAL A 191 4.81 16.68 -10.92
CA VAL A 191 4.72 15.48 -11.77
C VAL A 191 3.82 14.39 -11.15
N LEU A 192 3.77 14.31 -9.82
CA LEU A 192 2.92 13.34 -9.14
C LEU A 192 1.44 13.68 -9.32
N ASP A 193 1.07 14.97 -9.26
CA ASP A 193 -0.30 15.42 -9.54
C ASP A 193 -0.67 15.20 -11.01
N PHE A 194 0.27 15.45 -11.94
CA PHE A 194 0.07 15.15 -13.36
C PHE A 194 -0.29 13.67 -13.58
N LEU A 195 0.42 12.75 -12.93
CA LEU A 195 0.16 11.30 -13.04
C LEU A 195 -1.18 10.89 -12.38
N GLN A 196 -1.77 11.73 -11.55
CA GLN A 196 -3.08 11.50 -10.93
C GLN A 196 -4.24 12.16 -11.68
N LEU A 197 -3.98 12.93 -12.74
CA LEU A 197 -5.04 13.50 -13.57
C LEU A 197 -5.92 12.38 -14.15
N PRO A 198 -7.26 12.51 -14.18
CA PRO A 198 -8.17 11.42 -14.55
C PRO A 198 -7.82 10.77 -15.89
N THR A 199 -7.55 11.58 -16.92
CA THR A 199 -7.19 11.07 -18.24
C THR A 199 -5.82 10.38 -18.22
N VAL A 200 -4.81 10.99 -17.59
CA VAL A 200 -3.46 10.42 -17.47
C VAL A 200 -3.47 9.10 -16.70
N LYS A 201 -4.19 9.04 -15.58
CA LYS A 201 -4.34 7.86 -14.74
C LYS A 201 -4.97 6.69 -15.49
N SER A 202 -5.97 6.97 -16.34
CA SER A 202 -6.58 5.92 -17.18
C SER A 202 -5.58 5.24 -18.12
N PHE A 203 -4.54 5.97 -18.57
CA PHE A 203 -3.47 5.42 -19.39
C PHE A 203 -2.48 4.59 -18.58
N ILE A 204 -2.22 4.90 -17.31
CA ILE A 204 -1.33 4.10 -16.46
C ILE A 204 -1.82 2.65 -16.39
N ASP A 205 -3.13 2.47 -16.21
CA ASP A 205 -3.78 1.15 -16.08
C ASP A 205 -4.06 0.47 -17.43
N SER A 206 -3.70 1.08 -18.56
CA SER A 206 -3.93 0.53 -19.90
C SER A 206 -2.94 -0.56 -20.26
N PHE A 207 -3.46 -1.66 -20.83
CA PHE A 207 -2.66 -2.75 -21.40
C PHE A 207 -2.54 -2.69 -22.93
N ALA A 208 -2.80 -1.52 -23.52
CA ALA A 208 -2.68 -1.31 -24.96
C ALA A 208 -1.24 -1.50 -25.46
N SER A 209 -1.10 -1.96 -26.72
CA SER A 209 0.19 -2.07 -27.37
C SER A 209 0.90 -0.70 -27.45
N GLU A 210 2.19 -0.69 -27.78
CA GLU A 210 2.96 0.55 -27.75
C GLU A 210 2.43 1.61 -28.72
N GLU A 211 2.11 1.20 -29.96
CA GLU A 211 1.57 2.08 -30.99
C GLU A 211 0.16 2.58 -30.63
N GLU A 212 -0.70 1.70 -30.14
CA GLU A 212 -2.05 2.07 -29.69
C GLU A 212 -2.02 3.03 -28.50
N PHE A 213 -1.09 2.80 -27.56
CA PHE A 213 -0.88 3.69 -26.42
C PHE A 213 -0.47 5.09 -26.88
N ASP A 214 0.52 5.18 -27.77
CA ASP A 214 1.03 6.47 -28.25
C ASP A 214 -0.04 7.23 -29.05
N MET A 215 -0.82 6.53 -29.89
CA MET A 215 -1.95 7.11 -30.61
C MET A 215 -3.04 7.62 -29.66
N ALA A 216 -3.39 6.82 -28.64
CA ALA A 216 -4.43 7.18 -27.69
C ALA A 216 -4.01 8.37 -26.82
N VAL A 217 -2.75 8.41 -26.37
CA VAL A 217 -2.19 9.57 -25.64
C VAL A 217 -2.20 10.82 -26.51
N THR A 218 -1.77 10.71 -27.78
CA THR A 218 -1.81 11.83 -28.73
C THR A 218 -3.23 12.35 -28.94
N SER A 219 -4.20 11.44 -29.10
CA SER A 219 -5.60 11.80 -29.25
C SER A 219 -6.21 12.44 -28.00
N ALA A 220 -5.73 12.06 -26.81
CA ALA A 220 -6.19 12.59 -25.52
C ALA A 220 -5.45 13.86 -25.07
N PHE A 221 -4.41 14.29 -25.80
CA PHE A 221 -3.61 15.45 -25.45
C PHE A 221 -4.42 16.74 -25.17
N PRO A 222 -5.49 17.06 -25.94
CA PRO A 222 -6.34 18.21 -25.62
C PRO A 222 -7.05 18.09 -24.27
N ALA A 223 -7.53 16.90 -23.91
CA ALA A 223 -8.19 16.66 -22.63
C ALA A 223 -7.21 16.76 -21.46
N ILE A 224 -6.00 16.18 -21.62
CA ILE A 224 -4.92 16.30 -20.63
C ILE A 224 -4.55 17.78 -20.41
N THR A 225 -4.48 18.58 -21.48
CA THR A 225 -4.17 20.01 -21.39
C THR A 225 -5.25 20.77 -20.60
N GLN A 226 -6.54 20.48 -20.85
CA GLN A 226 -7.63 21.07 -20.07
C GLN A 226 -7.60 20.66 -18.59
N GLU A 227 -7.29 19.39 -18.29
CA GLU A 227 -7.14 18.91 -16.91
C GLU A 227 -5.98 19.60 -16.18
N VAL A 228 -4.87 19.82 -16.88
CA VAL A 228 -3.72 20.58 -16.38
C VAL A 228 -4.10 22.03 -16.07
N GLU A 229 -4.78 22.72 -17.00
CA GLU A 229 -5.25 24.09 -16.80
C GLU A 229 -6.21 24.20 -15.61
N ALA A 230 -7.17 23.27 -15.51
CA ALA A 230 -8.09 23.18 -14.39
C ALA A 230 -7.36 22.92 -13.07
N PHE A 231 -6.31 22.10 -13.06
CA PHE A 231 -5.47 21.88 -11.89
C PHE A 231 -4.76 23.17 -11.46
N CYS A 232 -4.09 23.86 -12.38
CA CYS A 232 -3.41 25.12 -12.10
C CYS A 232 -4.39 26.20 -11.60
N ALA A 233 -5.62 26.24 -12.12
CA ALA A 233 -6.66 27.14 -11.63
C ALA A 233 -7.08 26.82 -10.19
N ARG A 234 -7.20 25.53 -9.84
CA ARG A 234 -7.44 25.11 -8.45
C ARG A 234 -6.30 25.51 -7.52
N MET A 235 -5.04 25.29 -7.92
CA MET A 235 -3.89 25.73 -7.11
C MET A 235 -3.93 27.24 -6.83
N ARG A 236 -4.33 28.06 -7.81
CA ARG A 236 -4.51 29.50 -7.62
C ARG A 236 -5.64 29.82 -6.65
N ALA A 237 -6.74 29.07 -6.70
CA ALA A 237 -7.82 29.21 -5.73
C ALA A 237 -7.32 28.87 -4.32
N ASP A 238 -6.63 27.74 -4.15
CA ASP A 238 -6.10 27.30 -2.85
C ASP A 238 -5.16 28.36 -2.24
N LEU A 239 -4.26 28.95 -3.03
CA LEU A 239 -3.35 30.01 -2.57
C LEU A 239 -4.09 31.30 -2.15
N VAL A 240 -5.16 31.65 -2.87
CA VAL A 240 -6.01 32.79 -2.49
C VAL A 240 -6.73 32.50 -1.17
N ASP A 241 -7.23 31.29 -0.98
CA ASP A 241 -7.89 30.88 0.25
C ASP A 241 -6.91 30.92 1.44
N VAL A 242 -5.67 30.48 1.26
CA VAL A 242 -4.59 30.62 2.26
C VAL A 242 -4.35 32.09 2.63
N TRP A 243 -4.27 32.98 1.64
CA TRP A 243 -4.08 34.41 1.88
C TRP A 243 -5.24 35.02 2.66
N ILE A 244 -6.48 34.69 2.30
CA ILE A 244 -7.70 35.23 2.94
C ILE A 244 -7.82 34.76 4.38
N ALA A 245 -7.63 33.46 4.61
CA ALA A 245 -7.68 32.87 5.94
C ALA A 245 -6.67 33.54 6.87
N GLY A 246 -5.46 33.82 6.37
CA GLY A 246 -4.43 34.51 7.15
C GLY A 246 -4.64 36.02 7.32
N ASN A 247 -5.26 36.69 6.35
CA ASN A 247 -5.50 38.14 6.39
C ASN A 247 -6.83 38.53 7.08
N GLY A 248 -7.60 37.55 7.58
CA GLY A 248 -8.89 37.78 8.23
C GLY A 248 -10.00 38.24 7.26
N GLY A 249 -9.86 37.97 5.97
CA GLY A 249 -10.83 38.37 4.95
C GLY A 249 -12.04 37.43 4.86
N ASP A 250 -13.12 37.89 4.21
CA ASP A 250 -14.30 37.08 3.95
C ASP A 250 -14.07 36.13 2.76
N LEU A 251 -14.02 34.82 3.03
CA LEU A 251 -13.88 33.76 2.02
C LEU A 251 -15.00 33.81 0.95
N THR A 252 -16.16 34.39 1.26
CA THR A 252 -17.30 34.43 0.33
C THR A 252 -17.13 35.42 -0.83
N GLU A 253 -16.27 36.43 -0.71
CA GLU A 253 -15.98 37.36 -1.82
C GLU A 253 -14.99 36.78 -2.82
N ALA A 254 -14.02 36.00 -2.37
CA ALA A 254 -13.01 35.39 -3.24
C ALA A 254 -13.50 34.17 -4.01
N ALA A 255 -14.47 33.44 -3.46
CA ALA A 255 -15.19 32.40 -4.18
C ALA A 255 -15.86 32.92 -5.47
N LYS A 256 -16.20 34.22 -5.52
CA LYS A 256 -16.83 34.88 -6.68
C LYS A 256 -15.84 35.41 -7.72
N LYS A 257 -14.53 35.38 -7.45
CA LYS A 257 -13.51 35.86 -8.39
C LYS A 257 -13.15 34.78 -9.41
N ASP A 258 -12.88 35.19 -10.64
CA ASP A 258 -12.47 34.29 -11.71
C ASP A 258 -10.97 33.98 -11.65
N ASP A 259 -10.52 33.01 -12.44
CA ASP A 259 -9.12 32.59 -12.45
C ASP A 259 -8.17 33.69 -12.97
N THR A 260 -8.63 34.53 -13.90
CA THR A 260 -7.90 35.70 -14.40
C THR A 260 -7.56 36.67 -13.29
N TRP A 261 -8.54 37.00 -12.44
CA TRP A 261 -8.32 37.83 -11.28
C TRP A 261 -7.36 37.16 -10.29
N ARG A 262 -7.54 35.86 -9.99
CA ARG A 262 -6.65 35.13 -9.05
C ARG A 262 -5.20 35.16 -9.53
N SER A 263 -4.96 34.90 -10.81
CA SER A 263 -3.63 34.95 -11.40
C SER A 263 -3.01 36.35 -11.29
N SER A 264 -3.80 37.40 -11.55
CA SER A 264 -3.34 38.79 -11.47
C SER A 264 -3.02 39.19 -10.03
N PHE A 265 -3.89 38.84 -9.09
CA PHE A 265 -3.74 39.11 -7.66
C PHE A 265 -2.52 38.40 -7.05
N LEU A 266 -2.34 37.11 -7.34
CA LEU A 266 -1.19 36.33 -6.88
C LEU A 266 0.13 36.77 -7.51
N SER A 267 0.09 37.51 -8.61
CA SER A 267 1.28 38.05 -9.26
C SER A 267 1.76 39.38 -8.64
N LEU A 268 0.95 40.01 -7.79
CA LEU A 268 1.30 41.28 -7.14
C LEU A 268 2.42 41.08 -6.12
N ALA A 269 3.41 41.98 -6.11
CA ALA A 269 4.57 41.87 -5.22
C ALA A 269 4.22 41.78 -3.73
N GLN A 270 3.13 42.41 -3.30
CA GLN A 270 2.65 42.36 -1.92
C GLN A 270 1.97 41.04 -1.53
N THR A 271 1.57 40.22 -2.50
CA THR A 271 0.91 38.94 -2.24
C THR A 271 1.95 37.87 -1.95
N VAL A 272 2.38 37.82 -0.68
CA VAL A 272 3.51 37.03 -0.23
C VAL A 272 3.08 35.92 0.73
N PHE A 273 3.80 34.80 0.63
CA PHE A 273 3.65 33.64 1.48
C PHE A 273 4.99 33.34 2.16
N VAL A 274 4.95 32.46 3.15
CA VAL A 274 6.12 31.86 3.78
C VAL A 274 5.96 30.35 3.80
N LEU A 275 7.08 29.65 3.83
CA LEU A 275 7.10 28.21 4.10
C LEU A 275 7.26 28.00 5.61
N ASP A 276 6.45 27.07 6.15
CA ASP A 276 6.48 26.69 7.56
C ASP A 276 7.91 26.37 8.02
N GLY A 277 8.27 26.89 9.19
CA GLY A 277 9.58 26.68 9.82
C GLY A 277 10.79 27.42 9.20
N HIS A 278 10.64 28.16 8.10
CA HIS A 278 11.82 28.65 7.35
C HIS A 278 11.89 30.14 7.04
N GLY A 279 10.90 30.96 7.39
CA GLY A 279 10.94 32.44 7.24
C GLY A 279 11.30 32.92 5.83
N SER A 280 11.28 32.04 4.84
CA SER A 280 11.72 32.33 3.49
C SER A 280 10.54 32.86 2.71
N LEU A 281 10.71 34.05 2.13
CA LEU A 281 9.70 34.68 1.30
C LEU A 281 9.39 33.79 0.09
N LEU A 282 8.12 33.42 -0.05
CA LEU A 282 7.58 32.66 -1.16
C LEU A 282 6.60 33.53 -1.93
N HIS A 283 6.77 33.59 -3.25
CA HIS A 283 5.87 34.29 -4.15
C HIS A 283 5.35 33.36 -5.23
N TYR A 284 4.11 33.56 -5.72
CA TYR A 284 3.49 32.67 -6.72
C TYR A 284 4.36 32.50 -7.98
N SER A 285 4.93 33.58 -8.49
CA SER A 285 5.85 33.55 -9.64
C SER A 285 7.12 32.72 -9.43
N THR A 286 7.39 32.34 -8.18
CA THR A 286 8.57 31.60 -7.75
C THR A 286 8.22 30.29 -7.05
N LEU A 287 6.94 29.90 -7.03
CA LEU A 287 6.38 28.82 -6.19
C LEU A 287 7.21 27.53 -6.20
N PHE A 288 7.62 27.08 -7.39
CA PHE A 288 8.43 25.87 -7.55
C PHE A 288 9.87 26.13 -8.02
N LYS A 289 10.41 27.34 -7.79
CA LYS A 289 11.84 27.58 -8.00
C LYS A 289 12.64 26.74 -6.97
N ARG A 290 13.47 25.82 -7.47
CA ARG A 290 14.25 24.88 -6.66
C ARG A 290 15.05 25.55 -5.55
N ARG A 291 15.61 26.75 -5.79
CA ARG A 291 16.39 27.49 -4.77
C ARG A 291 15.58 27.77 -3.50
N ILE A 292 14.29 28.09 -3.64
CA ILE A 292 13.40 28.42 -2.52
C ILE A 292 13.03 27.15 -1.74
N LEU A 293 12.74 26.05 -2.44
CA LEU A 293 12.42 24.77 -1.81
C LEU A 293 13.65 24.11 -1.16
N SER A 294 14.84 24.26 -1.77
CA SER A 294 16.10 23.73 -1.23
C SER A 294 16.64 24.53 -0.05
N SER A 295 16.41 25.85 0.00
CA SER A 295 16.79 26.68 1.16
C SER A 295 15.85 26.48 2.35
N ALA A 296 14.59 26.09 2.09
CA ALA A 296 13.58 25.81 3.10
C ALA A 296 13.63 24.36 3.66
N ALA A 297 14.76 23.65 3.51
CA ALA A 297 14.96 22.27 3.98
C ALA A 297 13.79 21.29 3.71
N ILE A 298 12.98 21.54 2.68
CA ILE A 298 11.99 20.58 2.18
C ILE A 298 12.83 19.49 1.52
N ASP A 299 12.98 18.38 2.24
CA ASP A 299 13.96 17.31 2.02
C ASP A 299 13.96 16.79 0.56
N THR A 300 14.65 17.50 -0.34
CA THR A 300 14.92 17.02 -1.70
C THR A 300 16.10 16.09 -1.62
N SER A 301 15.86 14.85 -1.21
CA SER A 301 16.87 13.80 -1.11
C SER A 301 17.50 13.51 -2.49
N SER A 302 18.55 14.24 -2.87
CA SER A 302 19.63 13.73 -3.73
C SER A 302 20.87 14.64 -3.68
N ALA A 303 21.92 14.12 -3.06
CA ALA A 303 23.35 14.28 -3.35
C ALA A 303 23.90 15.67 -3.73
N ALA A 304 24.90 16.12 -2.98
CA ALA A 304 25.88 17.17 -3.29
C ALA A 304 25.94 17.52 -4.80
N ILE A 305 25.27 18.62 -5.16
CA ILE A 305 25.28 19.14 -6.54
C ILE A 305 26.35 20.22 -6.61
N ASP A 306 27.38 19.90 -7.38
CA ASP A 306 28.45 20.76 -7.84
C ASP A 306 27.90 22.15 -8.24
N SER A 307 28.45 23.21 -7.65
CA SER A 307 27.96 24.59 -7.78
C SER A 307 27.97 25.11 -9.23
N ALA A 308 28.67 24.43 -10.15
CA ALA A 308 28.65 24.71 -11.58
C ALA A 308 27.39 24.18 -12.31
N ALA A 309 26.66 23.20 -11.76
CA ALA A 309 25.42 22.66 -12.35
C ALA A 309 24.17 23.50 -12.01
N ILE A 310 24.26 24.39 -11.02
CA ILE A 310 23.16 25.25 -10.54
C ILE A 310 22.67 26.24 -11.62
N ASN A 311 23.48 26.49 -12.66
CA ASN A 311 23.16 27.45 -13.72
C ASN A 311 22.67 26.82 -15.05
N ARG A 312 22.51 25.49 -15.17
CA ARG A 312 22.19 24.88 -16.48
C ARG A 312 20.74 24.45 -16.71
N PHE A 313 19.84 24.42 -15.72
CA PHE A 313 18.41 24.19 -15.99
C PHE A 313 17.51 24.97 -15.03
N ASN A 314 16.63 25.78 -15.62
CA ASN A 314 15.42 26.32 -15.00
C ASN A 314 14.67 25.21 -14.27
N ALA A 315 14.37 25.46 -12.99
CA ALA A 315 13.80 24.51 -12.05
C ALA A 315 12.47 23.88 -12.49
N HIS A 316 12.27 22.65 -12.01
CA HIS A 316 11.11 21.75 -12.00
C HIS A 316 10.87 20.79 -13.20
N PRO A 317 11.39 19.55 -13.12
CA PRO A 317 10.68 18.41 -13.75
C PRO A 317 10.49 17.16 -12.87
N ASN A 318 10.88 17.17 -11.59
CA ASN A 318 10.55 16.09 -10.64
C ASN A 318 10.50 16.66 -9.21
N LEU A 319 9.46 17.42 -8.86
CA LEU A 319 9.14 17.59 -7.43
C LEU A 319 8.85 16.22 -6.81
N SER A 320 9.26 16.07 -5.55
CA SER A 320 9.14 14.82 -4.80
C SER A 320 7.75 14.60 -4.21
N HIS A 321 6.92 15.63 -4.16
CA HIS A 321 5.60 15.57 -3.51
C HIS A 321 4.48 16.08 -4.43
N ASN A 322 3.24 15.85 -4.03
CA ASN A 322 2.03 16.37 -4.66
C ASN A 322 1.72 17.79 -4.14
N TRP A 323 0.76 18.48 -4.76
CA TRP A 323 0.36 19.83 -4.40
C TRP A 323 -0.13 19.94 -2.95
N GLU A 324 -0.92 18.98 -2.48
CA GLU A 324 -1.45 18.94 -1.11
C GLU A 324 -0.34 19.05 -0.06
N PHE A 325 0.77 18.31 -0.24
CA PHE A 325 1.93 18.39 0.64
C PHE A 325 2.57 19.79 0.67
N TYR A 326 2.65 20.47 -0.48
CA TYR A 326 3.19 21.84 -0.54
C TYR A 326 2.23 22.83 0.09
N LEU A 327 0.93 22.72 -0.22
CA LEU A 327 -0.12 23.59 0.28
C LEU A 327 -0.18 23.60 1.82
N GLU A 328 -0.06 22.44 2.46
CA GLU A 328 -0.01 22.31 3.93
C GLU A 328 1.12 23.11 4.59
N ARG A 329 2.19 23.42 3.84
CA ARG A 329 3.38 24.13 4.33
C ARG A 329 3.41 25.59 3.94
N ILE A 330 2.55 26.02 3.01
CA ILE A 330 2.47 27.40 2.57
C ILE A 330 1.54 28.14 3.52
N GLN A 331 2.07 29.20 4.13
CA GLN A 331 1.33 30.01 5.08
C GLN A 331 1.35 31.48 4.66
N TYR A 332 0.30 32.20 4.98
CA TYR A 332 0.32 33.66 4.93
C TYR A 332 1.09 34.22 6.12
N SER A 333 1.92 35.23 5.89
CA SER A 333 2.60 35.98 6.96
C SER A 333 2.29 37.47 6.84
N HIS A 334 1.50 37.96 7.80
CA HIS A 334 1.15 39.37 7.87
C HIS A 334 2.38 40.28 8.09
N ALA A 335 3.38 39.80 8.83
CA ALA A 335 4.65 40.50 9.02
C ALA A 335 5.38 40.67 7.68
N PHE A 336 5.51 39.60 6.87
CA PHE A 336 6.16 39.67 5.57
C PHE A 336 5.38 40.54 4.57
N PHE A 337 4.04 40.52 4.65
CA PHE A 337 3.20 41.45 3.90
C PHE A 337 3.49 42.91 4.27
N LYS A 338 3.54 43.26 5.56
CA LYS A 338 3.87 44.61 6.05
C LYS A 338 5.26 45.04 5.62
N LEU A 339 6.26 44.16 5.78
CA LEU A 339 7.64 44.39 5.34
C LEU A 339 7.70 44.67 3.84
N MET A 340 7.04 43.85 3.02
CA MET A 340 7.02 44.04 1.57
C MET A 340 6.35 45.37 1.19
N ARG A 341 5.24 45.75 1.84
CA ARG A 341 4.64 47.08 1.64
C ARG A 341 5.59 48.20 2.01
N LYS A 342 6.32 48.07 3.13
CA LYS A 342 7.32 49.07 3.55
C LYS A 342 8.47 49.17 2.55
N THR A 343 8.99 48.04 2.06
CA THR A 343 10.00 48.01 0.98
C THR A 343 9.51 48.75 -0.25
N LEU A 344 8.30 48.45 -0.72
CA LEU A 344 7.74 49.13 -1.90
C LEU A 344 7.54 50.64 -1.67
N ARG A 345 7.27 51.08 -0.43
CA ARG A 345 7.15 52.51 -0.07
C ARG A 345 8.49 53.22 -0.17
N THR A 346 9.56 52.58 0.32
CA THR A 346 10.92 53.12 0.30
C THR A 346 11.39 53.50 -1.10
N TYR A 347 10.94 52.77 -2.12
CA TYR A 347 11.30 53.03 -3.52
C TYR A 347 10.30 53.90 -4.29
N ASP A 348 9.34 54.53 -3.61
CA ASP A 348 8.22 55.28 -4.22
C ASP A 348 7.44 54.47 -5.27
N LEU A 349 7.45 53.13 -5.09
CA LEU A 349 6.77 52.18 -5.97
C LEU A 349 5.31 51.97 -5.53
N LEU A 350 4.88 52.61 -4.44
CA LEU A 350 3.52 52.48 -3.92
C LEU A 350 2.48 53.35 -4.63
N GLY A 351 2.87 54.27 -5.53
CA GLY A 351 1.93 55.13 -6.24
C GLY A 351 0.81 54.38 -6.98
N SER A 352 0.94 53.05 -7.18
CA SER A 352 -0.10 52.19 -7.75
C SER A 352 -0.60 51.05 -6.85
N GLY A 353 0.11 50.63 -5.80
CA GLY A 353 -0.29 49.50 -4.94
C GLY A 353 -0.46 48.14 -5.66
N THR A 354 -0.11 48.05 -6.94
CA THR A 354 -0.47 46.93 -7.84
C THR A 354 0.69 46.47 -8.72
N ILE A 355 1.94 46.70 -8.30
CA ILE A 355 3.11 46.28 -9.09
C ILE A 355 3.24 44.76 -9.09
N PRO A 356 3.35 44.12 -10.28
CA PRO A 356 3.67 42.70 -10.37
C PRO A 356 5.08 42.39 -9.84
N PHE A 357 5.25 41.28 -9.14
CA PHE A 357 6.55 40.86 -8.61
C PHE A 357 7.60 40.66 -9.70
N SER A 358 7.22 40.25 -10.91
CA SER A 358 8.15 40.12 -12.03
C SER A 358 8.79 41.46 -12.40
N GLU A 359 8.03 42.55 -12.34
CA GLU A 359 8.56 43.89 -12.59
C GLU A 359 9.55 44.31 -11.50
N LEU A 360 9.29 43.90 -10.25
CA LEU A 360 10.20 44.10 -9.13
C LEU A 360 11.49 43.25 -9.28
N GLU A 361 11.39 42.00 -9.77
CA GLU A 361 12.55 41.14 -10.06
C GLU A 361 13.44 41.70 -11.20
N GLU A 362 12.85 42.39 -12.18
CA GLU A 362 13.57 42.93 -13.34
C GLU A 362 14.34 44.22 -13.03
N ARG A 363 13.91 44.99 -12.02
CA ARG A 363 14.57 46.22 -11.56
C ARG A 363 15.84 45.89 -10.76
N ARG A 364 16.91 45.52 -11.46
CA ARG A 364 18.23 45.22 -10.88
C ARG A 364 18.90 46.40 -10.22
N ASP A 365 18.49 47.61 -10.57
CA ASP A 365 18.97 48.87 -10.06
C ASP A 365 18.46 49.20 -8.66
N CYS A 366 17.32 48.64 -8.25
CA CYS A 366 16.63 49.09 -7.05
C CYS A 366 16.89 48.28 -5.77
N GLN A 367 17.90 47.40 -5.68
CA GLN A 367 18.35 46.68 -4.45
C GLN A 367 17.23 46.25 -3.46
N TRP A 368 16.03 45.94 -3.96
CA TRP A 368 14.85 45.89 -3.10
C TRP A 368 14.92 44.71 -2.12
N MET A 369 15.59 43.64 -2.53
CA MET A 369 15.82 42.45 -1.71
C MET A 369 16.72 42.79 -0.52
N ASP A 370 17.73 43.63 -0.71
CA ASP A 370 18.63 44.07 0.37
C ASP A 370 17.83 44.91 1.38
N THR A 371 17.03 45.87 0.91
CA THR A 371 16.12 46.64 1.77
C THR A 371 15.09 45.75 2.48
N PHE A 372 14.52 44.75 1.81
CA PHE A 372 13.58 43.81 2.45
C PHE A 372 14.27 42.99 3.55
N CYS A 373 15.47 42.47 3.30
CA CYS A 373 16.27 41.74 4.27
C CYS A 373 16.72 42.65 5.44
N ASP A 374 17.14 43.87 5.16
CA ASP A 374 17.51 44.85 6.18
C ASP A 374 16.31 45.19 7.08
N LEU A 375 15.12 45.37 6.50
CA LEU A 375 13.91 45.58 7.29
C LEU A 375 13.58 44.35 8.14
N MET A 376 13.70 43.14 7.59
CA MET A 376 13.48 41.89 8.33
C MET A 376 14.43 41.74 9.53
N ASN A 377 15.73 42.04 9.34
CA ASN A 377 16.74 41.95 10.40
C ASN A 377 16.59 43.03 11.48
N ASN A 378 15.97 44.17 11.14
CA ASN A 378 15.77 45.29 12.06
C ASN A 378 14.42 45.22 12.81
N ASP A 379 13.41 44.52 12.28
CA ASP A 379 12.08 44.40 12.90
C ASP A 379 12.05 43.43 14.10
N ASP A 380 13.05 42.56 14.26
CA ASP A 380 13.20 41.68 15.44
C ASP A 380 13.40 42.46 16.77
N GLY A 381 13.52 43.79 16.72
CA GLY A 381 13.69 44.68 17.87
C GLY A 381 12.57 45.71 18.10
N ALA A 382 11.49 45.71 17.32
CA ALA A 382 10.49 46.78 17.34
C ALA A 382 9.04 46.30 17.54
N GLU A 383 8.80 45.35 18.46
CA GLU A 383 7.50 45.31 19.14
C GLU A 383 7.43 46.49 20.10
N THR A 384 6.83 47.60 19.67
CA THR A 384 5.94 48.51 20.43
C THR A 384 5.91 49.90 19.79
N SER A 385 4.97 50.10 18.86
CA SER A 385 4.15 51.30 18.89
C SER A 385 2.99 51.10 17.92
N ASP A 386 1.79 51.09 18.49
CA ASP A 386 0.55 51.39 17.79
C ASP A 386 0.75 52.55 16.83
N ASP A 387 0.43 52.33 15.56
CA ASP A 387 -0.05 53.40 14.70
C ASP A 387 -1.33 52.89 14.01
N GLU A 388 -2.44 53.17 14.70
CA GLU A 388 -3.65 53.62 14.05
C GLU A 388 -3.31 54.82 13.15
N MET A 389 -3.47 54.67 11.84
CA MET A 389 -4.27 55.58 10.99
C MET A 389 -4.15 55.16 9.52
N ASP A 390 -5.32 54.77 8.99
CA ASP A 390 -5.75 54.62 7.58
C ASP A 390 -5.13 53.54 6.66
#